data_AF-A0A524GXK6-F1
#
_entry.id   AF-A0A524GXK6-F1
#
_cell.length_a   1.000
_cell.length_b   1.000
_cell.length_c   1.000
_cell.angle_alpha   90.00
_cell.angle_beta   90.00
_cell.angle_gamma   90.00
#
_symmetry.space_group_name_H-M   'P 1'
#
loop_
_entity.id
_entity.type
_entity.pdbx_description
1 polymer ?
#
loop_
_entity_poly.entity_id
_entity_poly.type
_entity_poly.pdbx_seq_one_letter_code
_entity_poly.pdbx_strand_id
1 'polypeptide(L)'
;MRVGWIGRSVHTTAEAREAIADGADYLLLGSIFETATHPGRAGLGLGVLTEVVALGTPVIAIGGITSDRAAEVKGTGAWGVAAVRAFWHAIDPYAAAMEMVAPWSTDE
;
A
#
# COMPACT_ATOMS: atom_id res chain seq x y z
N MET A 1 27.81 5.30 -3.81
CA MET A 1 26.68 4.36 -3.59
C MET A 1 25.78 4.96 -2.53
N ARG A 2 24.47 5.10 -2.80
CA ARG A 2 23.50 5.40 -1.75
C ARG A 2 23.37 4.17 -0.84
N VAL A 3 23.36 4.38 0.47
CA VAL A 3 23.28 3.30 1.46
C VAL A 3 21.87 3.32 2.04
N GLY A 4 20.96 2.55 1.43
CA GLY A 4 19.57 2.40 1.89
C GLY A 4 18.52 2.91 0.90
N TRP A 5 17.30 2.38 1.05
CA TRP A 5 16.11 2.80 0.31
C TRP A 5 15.40 3.92 1.07
N ILE A 6 14.91 4.92 0.33
CA ILE A 6 14.13 6.05 0.85
C ILE A 6 12.70 5.93 0.33
N GLY A 7 11.76 5.69 1.24
CA GLY A 7 10.34 5.72 0.94
C GLY A 7 9.73 7.09 1.22
N ARG A 8 8.77 7.53 0.40
CA ARG A 8 7.96 8.72 0.68
C ARG A 8 6.48 8.34 0.85
N SER A 9 5.88 8.79 1.95
CA SER A 9 4.43 8.73 2.12
C SER A 9 3.75 9.78 1.25
N VAL A 10 2.73 9.36 0.50
CA VAL A 10 2.00 10.21 -0.44
C VAL A 10 0.50 9.94 -0.34
N HIS A 11 -0.31 10.95 -0.66
CA HIS A 11 -1.77 10.92 -0.52
C HIS A 11 -2.49 11.37 -1.80
N THR A 12 -1.75 11.73 -2.86
CA THR A 12 -2.30 12.13 -4.16
C THR A 12 -1.35 11.73 -5.30
N THR A 13 -1.86 11.67 -6.52
CA THR A 13 -1.05 11.45 -7.73
C THR A 13 -0.04 12.58 -7.96
N ALA A 14 -0.32 13.80 -7.49
CA ALA A 14 0.61 14.93 -7.58
C ALA A 14 1.80 14.76 -6.62
N GLU A 15 1.54 14.44 -5.35
CA GLU A 15 2.59 14.13 -4.37
C GLU A 15 3.43 12.93 -4.80
N ALA A 16 2.82 11.91 -5.43
CA ALA A 16 3.55 10.77 -5.99
C ALA A 16 4.56 11.20 -7.06
N ARG A 17 4.17 12.08 -8.00
CA ARG A 17 5.09 12.59 -9.04
C ARG A 17 6.23 13.40 -8.45
N GLU A 18 5.94 14.23 -7.44
CA GLU A 18 6.94 14.99 -6.71
C GLU A 18 7.93 14.06 -6.00
N ALA A 19 7.44 13.03 -5.31
CA ALA A 19 8.25 12.02 -4.65
C ALA A 19 9.24 11.32 -5.58
N ILE A 20 8.75 10.95 -6.77
CA ILE A 20 9.55 10.31 -7.81
C ILE A 20 10.62 11.28 -8.32
N ALA A 21 10.26 12.55 -8.56
CA ALA A 21 11.21 13.59 -8.98
C ALA A 21 12.30 13.87 -7.93
N ASP A 22 11.96 13.78 -6.64
CA ASP A 22 12.91 13.91 -5.52
C ASP A 22 13.82 12.68 -5.35
N GLY A 23 13.55 11.60 -6.10
CA GLY A 23 14.34 10.38 -6.10
C GLY A 23 14.01 9.43 -4.94
N ALA A 24 12.73 9.31 -4.60
CA ALA A 24 12.23 8.24 -3.73
C ALA A 24 12.37 6.87 -4.42
N ASP A 25 12.82 5.87 -3.67
CA ASP A 25 13.00 4.49 -4.17
C ASP A 25 11.67 3.71 -4.19
N TYR A 26 10.72 4.09 -3.32
CA TYR A 26 9.36 3.56 -3.31
C TYR A 26 8.37 4.55 -2.70
N LEU A 27 7.09 4.32 -2.96
CA LEU A 27 5.99 5.13 -2.46
C LEU A 27 5.16 4.34 -1.45
N LEU A 28 4.75 5.00 -0.37
CA LEU A 28 3.74 4.51 0.55
C LEU A 28 2.46 5.32 0.33
N LEU A 29 1.49 4.76 -0.41
CA LEU A 29 0.26 5.46 -0.79
C LEU A 29 -0.88 5.09 0.16
N GLY A 30 -1.51 6.08 0.78
CA GLY A 30 -2.67 5.84 1.63
C GLY A 30 -3.40 7.09 2.10
N SER A 31 -4.51 6.96 2.83
CA SER A 31 -5.19 5.68 3.11
C SER A 31 -6.00 5.21 1.91
N ILE A 32 -5.80 3.98 1.44
CA ILE A 32 -6.52 3.44 0.27
C ILE A 32 -8.00 3.24 0.57
N PHE A 33 -8.30 2.67 1.73
CA PHE A 33 -9.66 2.46 2.21
C PHE A 33 -9.95 3.35 3.42
N GLU A 34 -11.23 3.46 3.79
CA GLU A 34 -11.59 4.11 5.05
C GLU A 34 -10.96 3.35 6.23
N THR A 35 -10.49 4.09 7.23
CA THR A 35 -9.79 3.53 8.38
C THR A 35 -10.30 4.14 9.67
N ALA A 36 -10.39 3.33 10.73
CA ALA A 36 -10.70 3.81 12.07
C ALA A 36 -9.60 4.69 12.69
N THR A 37 -8.43 4.81 12.06
CA THR A 37 -7.37 5.75 12.48
C THR A 37 -7.59 7.15 11.89
N HIS A 38 -8.39 7.27 10.83
CA HIS A 38 -8.80 8.54 10.19
C HIS A 38 -10.30 8.50 9.86
N PRO A 39 -11.18 8.51 10.88
CA PRO A 39 -12.62 8.37 10.69
C PRO A 39 -13.21 9.56 9.89
N GLY A 40 -14.17 9.29 9.01
CA GLY A 40 -14.89 10.31 8.24
C GLY A 40 -14.17 10.81 6.98
N ARG A 41 -13.00 10.26 6.66
CA ARG A 41 -12.30 10.52 5.39
C ARG A 41 -12.45 9.31 4.48
N ALA A 42 -13.08 9.51 3.31
CA ALA A 42 -13.11 8.48 2.28
C ALA A 42 -11.69 8.08 1.91
N GLY A 43 -11.46 6.77 1.74
CA GLY A 43 -10.21 6.27 1.20
C GLY A 43 -9.96 6.80 -0.21
N LEU A 44 -8.70 6.85 -0.63
CA LEU A 44 -8.32 7.25 -1.99
C LEU A 44 -8.94 6.34 -3.06
N GLY A 45 -9.21 5.09 -2.69
CA GLY A 45 -9.77 4.07 -3.56
C GLY A 45 -8.74 3.46 -4.51
N LEU A 46 -9.14 2.35 -5.14
CA LEU A 46 -8.29 1.59 -6.05
C LEU A 46 -7.97 2.35 -7.34
N GLY A 47 -8.83 3.29 -7.77
CA GLY A 47 -8.58 4.10 -8.97
C GLY A 47 -7.31 4.96 -8.85
N VAL A 48 -7.18 5.71 -7.75
CA VAL A 48 -5.97 6.50 -7.48
C VAL A 48 -4.74 5.61 -7.32
N LEU A 49 -4.89 4.45 -6.69
CA LEU A 49 -3.80 3.48 -6.57
C LEU A 49 -3.30 3.02 -7.96
N THR A 50 -4.20 2.65 -8.86
CA THR A 50 -3.86 2.26 -10.24
C THR A 50 -3.14 3.40 -10.98
N GLU A 51 -3.61 4.64 -10.84
CA GLU A 51 -2.94 5.81 -11.45
C GLU A 51 -1.50 6.00 -10.95
N VAL A 52 -1.28 5.84 -9.65
CA VAL A 52 0.04 6.01 -9.03
C VAL A 52 0.99 4.86 -9.38
N VAL A 53 0.48 3.62 -9.40
CA VAL A 53 1.24 2.44 -9.84
C VAL A 53 1.73 2.60 -11.27
N ALA A 54 0.90 3.17 -12.16
CA ALA A 54 1.26 3.43 -13.55
C ALA A 54 2.42 4.42 -13.73
N LEU A 55 2.86 5.13 -12.68
CA LEU A 55 4.06 5.98 -12.72
C LEU A 55 5.37 5.17 -12.70
N GLY A 56 5.31 3.86 -12.48
CA GLY A 56 6.45 2.94 -12.64
C GLY A 56 7.40 2.83 -11.44
N THR A 57 7.11 3.51 -10.33
CA THR A 57 7.85 3.37 -9.06
C THR A 57 7.13 2.37 -8.15
N PRO A 58 7.83 1.49 -7.39
CA PRO A 58 7.16 0.55 -6.49
C PRO A 58 6.23 1.25 -5.50
N VAL A 59 4.98 0.80 -5.43
CA VAL A 59 3.96 1.35 -4.53
C VAL A 59 3.56 0.31 -3.51
N ILE A 60 3.67 0.67 -2.23
CA ILE A 60 3.11 -0.07 -1.10
C ILE A 60 1.81 0.65 -0.69
N ALA A 61 0.69 -0.06 -0.77
CA ALA A 61 -0.61 0.45 -0.37
C ALA A 61 -0.79 0.36 1.15
N ILE A 62 -1.26 1.43 1.79
CA ILE A 62 -1.55 1.47 3.23
C ILE A 62 -2.91 2.10 3.53
N GLY A 63 -3.47 1.76 4.68
CA GLY A 63 -4.67 2.36 5.22
C GLY A 63 -5.92 1.55 4.92
N GLY A 64 -6.45 0.90 5.96
CA GLY A 64 -7.67 0.09 5.88
C GLY A 64 -7.47 -1.22 5.11
N ILE A 65 -6.23 -1.69 4.97
CA ILE A 65 -5.91 -2.97 4.35
C ILE A 65 -6.26 -4.11 5.32
N THR A 66 -6.92 -5.14 4.78
CA THR A 66 -7.24 -6.43 5.41
C THR A 66 -6.83 -7.56 4.46
N SER A 67 -6.82 -8.82 4.92
CA SER A 67 -6.51 -9.97 4.05
C SER A 67 -7.45 -10.05 2.84
N ASP A 68 -8.75 -9.82 3.03
CA ASP A 68 -9.73 -9.80 1.94
C ASP A 68 -9.42 -8.74 0.86
N ARG A 69 -8.96 -7.55 1.27
CA ARG A 69 -8.67 -6.42 0.36
C ARG A 69 -7.30 -6.52 -0.31
N ALA A 70 -6.41 -7.36 0.22
CA ALA A 70 -5.05 -7.51 -0.29
C ALA A 70 -5.05 -8.00 -1.75
N ALA A 71 -5.99 -8.88 -2.12
CA ALA A 71 -6.15 -9.35 -3.49
C ALA A 71 -6.59 -8.23 -4.46
N GLU A 72 -7.55 -7.38 -4.04
CA GLU A 72 -7.99 -6.22 -4.83
C GLU A 72 -6.83 -5.25 -5.08
N VAL A 73 -6.00 -5.03 -4.06
CA VAL A 73 -4.79 -4.20 -4.15
C VAL A 73 -3.77 -4.80 -5.11
N LYS A 74 -3.49 -6.11 -5.04
CA LYS A 74 -2.59 -6.77 -6.00
C LYS A 74 -3.08 -6.55 -7.44
N GLY A 75 -4.38 -6.61 -7.68
CA GLY A 75 -4.99 -6.39 -9.01
C GLY A 75 -4.71 -5.01 -9.63
N THR A 76 -4.29 -4.02 -8.83
CA THR A 76 -3.88 -2.68 -9.33
C THR A 76 -2.44 -2.62 -9.83
N GLY A 77 -1.65 -3.68 -9.60
CA GLY A 77 -0.20 -3.72 -9.84
C GLY A 77 0.64 -3.15 -8.69
N ALA A 78 0.04 -2.90 -7.52
CA ALA A 78 0.78 -2.50 -6.33
C ALA A 78 1.84 -3.56 -5.96
N TRP A 79 3.03 -3.09 -5.58
CA TRP A 79 4.15 -3.96 -5.24
C TRP A 79 3.92 -4.69 -3.91
N GLY A 80 3.12 -4.11 -3.02
CA GLY A 80 2.73 -4.75 -1.77
C GLY A 80 1.73 -3.94 -0.97
N VAL A 81 1.50 -4.42 0.26
CA VAL A 81 0.57 -3.84 1.23
C VAL A 81 1.26 -3.62 2.58
N ALA A 82 0.81 -2.60 3.30
CA ALA A 82 1.15 -2.36 4.70
C ALA A 82 -0.11 -2.24 5.55
N ALA A 83 -0.07 -2.82 6.75
CA ALA A 83 -1.15 -2.76 7.71
C ALA A 83 -0.61 -2.74 9.14
N VAL A 84 -1.38 -2.14 10.05
CA VAL A 84 -1.11 -2.17 11.50
C VAL A 84 -2.18 -3.00 12.21
N ARG A 85 -3.43 -2.54 12.17
CA ARG A 85 -4.54 -3.16 12.91
C ARG A 85 -4.86 -4.59 12.47
N ALA A 86 -4.60 -4.93 11.20
CA ALA A 86 -4.77 -6.29 10.68
C ALA A 86 -3.92 -7.32 11.46
N PHE A 87 -2.77 -6.89 12.00
CA PHE A 87 -1.88 -7.74 12.79
C PHE A 87 -2.01 -7.49 14.29
N TRP A 88 -2.12 -6.22 14.69
CA TRP A 88 -2.06 -5.81 16.10
C TRP A 88 -3.16 -6.40 16.98
N HIS A 89 -4.30 -6.73 16.37
CA HIS A 89 -5.45 -7.32 17.06
C HIS A 89 -5.75 -8.76 16.62
N ALA A 90 -4.89 -9.35 15.78
CA ALA A 90 -5.06 -10.73 15.36
C ALA A 90 -4.79 -11.68 16.53
N ILE A 91 -5.64 -12.71 16.66
CA ILE A 91 -5.41 -13.82 17.61
C ILE A 91 -4.10 -14.55 17.23
N ASP A 92 -3.86 -14.68 15.92
CA ASP A 92 -2.64 -15.23 15.34
C ASP A 92 -2.07 -14.25 14.30
N PRO A 93 -1.11 -13.39 14.68
CA PRO A 93 -0.47 -12.45 13.76
C PRO A 93 0.31 -13.13 12.62
N TYR A 94 0.80 -14.35 12.83
CA TYR A 94 1.50 -15.10 11.78
C TYR A 94 0.52 -15.55 10.71
N ALA A 95 -0.60 -16.17 11.09
CA ALA A 95 -1.65 -16.54 10.16
C ALA A 95 -2.18 -15.32 9.38
N ALA A 96 -2.44 -14.20 10.08
CA ALA A 96 -2.85 -12.94 9.45
C ALA A 96 -1.82 -12.41 8.44
N ALA A 97 -0.52 -12.49 8.75
CA ALA A 97 0.55 -12.12 7.82
C ALA A 97 0.57 -13.01 6.58
N MET A 98 0.40 -14.34 6.75
CA MET A 98 0.35 -15.28 5.64
C MET A 98 -0.83 -15.02 4.71
N GLU A 99 -2.02 -14.72 5.25
CA GLU A 99 -3.18 -14.34 4.45
C GLU A 99 -2.95 -13.05 3.67
N MET A 100 -2.29 -12.06 4.27
CA MET A 100 -2.01 -10.78 3.63
C MET A 100 -1.03 -10.91 2.46
N VAL A 101 -0.05 -11.81 2.54
CA VAL A 101 0.95 -12.04 1.47
C VAL A 101 0.52 -13.11 0.47
N ALA A 102 -0.52 -13.89 0.77
CA ALA A 102 -1.03 -14.94 -0.10
C ALA A 102 -1.29 -14.47 -1.55
N PRO A 103 -1.84 -13.27 -1.80
CA PRO A 103 -1.97 -12.77 -3.16
C PRO A 103 -0.63 -12.73 -3.91
N TRP A 104 0.48 -12.35 -3.27
CA TRP A 104 1.81 -12.26 -3.90
C TRP A 104 2.59 -13.59 -3.91
N SER A 105 2.04 -14.64 -3.30
CA SER A 105 2.71 -15.95 -3.17
C SER A 105 2.33 -16.93 -4.29
N THR A 106 1.50 -16.52 -5.24
CA THR A 106 1.14 -17.31 -6.41
C THR A 106 2.14 -17.05 -7.54
N ASP A 107 2.81 -18.08 -8.03
CA ASP A 107 3.67 -18.02 -9.20
C ASP A 107 2.84 -17.67 -10.45
N GLU A 108 2.98 -16.44 -10.95
CA GLU A 108 2.70 -16.06 -12.34
C GLU A 108 3.97 -15.44 -12.95
#